data_AF-A0A8E1RJ50-F1
#
_entry.id   AF-A0A8E1RJ50-F1
#
_cell.length_a   1.000
_cell.length_b   1.000
_cell.length_c   1.000
_cell.angle_alpha   90.00
_cell.angle_beta   90.00
_cell.angle_gamma   90.00
#
_symmetry.space_group_name_H-M   'P 1'
#
loop_
_entity.id
_entity.type
_entity.pdbx_description
1 polymer ?
#
loop_
_entity_poly.entity_id
_entity_poly.type
_entity_poly.pdbx_seq_one_letter_code
_entity_poly.pdbx_strand_id
1 'polypeptide(L)' 'MYPVLRRLKKSDLLTTYDEPYQGRNRRYYKITAEGQRQFGIIQHEWQEFKNGIDKMLGDGQDE' A
#
# COMPACT_ATOMS: atom_id res chain seq x y z
N MET A 1 -2.63 -17.29 -0.85
CA MET A 1 -3.11 -15.89 -0.75
C MET A 1 -3.56 -15.69 0.70
N TYR A 2 -2.75 -15.17 1.63
CA TYR A 2 -2.67 -13.77 2.04
C TYR A 2 -1.36 -13.44 2.81
N PRO A 3 -0.14 -13.84 2.37
CA PRO A 3 1.08 -13.50 3.13
C PRO A 3 1.26 -11.99 3.31
N VAL A 4 0.86 -11.19 2.32
CA VAL A 4 0.94 -9.73 2.35
C VAL A 4 -0.01 -9.15 3.40
N LEU A 5 -1.31 -9.44 3.35
CA LEU A 5 -2.25 -8.94 4.37
C LEU A 5 -1.91 -9.43 5.78
N ARG A 6 -1.38 -10.66 5.92
CA ARG A 6 -0.90 -11.17 7.20
C ARG A 6 0.31 -10.39 7.71
N ARG A 7 1.26 -10.04 6.85
CA ARG A 7 2.40 -9.17 7.21
C ARG A 7 1.94 -7.77 7.58
N LEU A 8 1.08 -7.16 6.77
CA LEU A 8 0.55 -5.81 7.02
C LEU A 8 -0.25 -5.75 8.34
N LYS A 9 -1.04 -6.78 8.65
CA LYS A 9 -1.69 -6.91 9.96
C LYS A 9 -0.68 -7.10 11.09
N LYS A 10 0.35 -7.95 10.90
CA LYS A 10 1.40 -8.18 11.91
C LYS A 10 2.21 -6.91 12.21
N SER A 11 2.32 -6.02 11.23
CA SER A 11 2.97 -4.72 11.35
C SER A 11 2.01 -3.60 11.78
N ASP A 12 0.80 -3.92 12.26
CA ASP A 12 -0.21 -2.97 12.73
C ASP A 12 -0.67 -1.92 11.70
N LEU A 13 -0.43 -2.18 10.41
CA LEU A 13 -0.85 -1.31 9.30
C LEU A 13 -2.30 -1.57 8.88
N LEU A 14 -2.83 -2.74 9.22
CA LEU A 14 -4.22 -3.13 8.97
C LEU A 14 -4.84 -3.72 10.24
N THR A 15 -6.09 -3.38 10.50
CA THR A 15 -6.95 -4.09 11.45
C THR A 15 -7.94 -4.99 10.72
N THR A 16 -8.54 -5.94 11.43
CA THR A 16 -9.55 -6.86 10.89
C THR A 16 -10.82 -6.84 11.72
N TYR A 17 -11.96 -6.90 11.07
CA TYR A 17 -13.27 -7.06 11.71
C TYR A 17 -14.12 -8.04 10.90
N ASP A 18 -15.05 -8.72 11.56
CA ASP A 18 -15.94 -9.68 10.92
C ASP A 18 -17.34 -9.03 10.79
N GLU A 19 -17.93 -9.06 9.60
CA GLU A 19 -19.24 -8.47 9.30
C GLU A 19 -20.09 -9.45 8.45
N PRO A 20 -21.39 -9.61 8.73
CA PRO A 20 -22.27 -10.41 7.89
C PRO A 20 -22.44 -9.80 6.50
N TYR A 21 -22.14 -10.57 5.47
CA TYR A 21 -22.39 -10.16 4.08
C TYR A 21 -22.95 -11.33 3.29
N GLN A 22 -24.15 -11.15 2.72
CA GLN A 22 -24.86 -12.19 1.97
C GLN A 22 -25.00 -13.51 2.75
N GLY A 23 -25.43 -13.42 4.02
CA GLY A 23 -25.69 -14.59 4.87
C GLY A 23 -24.44 -15.32 5.38
N ARG A 24 -23.23 -14.80 5.15
CA ARG A 24 -21.98 -15.36 5.66
C ARG A 24 -21.16 -14.28 6.35
N ASN A 25 -20.57 -14.59 7.51
CA ASN A 25 -19.58 -13.70 8.10
C ASN A 25 -18.34 -13.63 7.20
N ARG A 26 -17.95 -12.41 6.87
CA ARG A 26 -16.75 -12.11 6.10
C ARG A 26 -15.79 -11.31 6.96
N ARG A 27 -14.50 -11.63 6.83
CA ARG A 27 -13.42 -10.87 7.44
C ARG A 27 -13.02 -9.73 6.52
N TYR A 28 -13.19 -8.51 6.99
CA TYR A 28 -12.76 -7.30 6.32
C TYR A 28 -11.47 -6.78 6.94
N TYR A 29 -10.69 -6.09 6.12
CA TYR A 29 -9.46 -5.41 6.52
C TYR A 29 -9.69 -3.91 6.43
N LYS A 30 -9.24 -3.17 7.43
CA LYS A 30 -9.31 -1.71 7.46
C LYS A 30 -7.92 -1.16 7.73
N ILE A 31 -7.53 -0.15 6.97
CA ILE A 31 -6.26 0.53 7.19
C ILE A 31 -6.29 1.28 8.52
N THR A 32 -5.21 1.19 9.27
CA THR A 32 -5.03 1.91 10.54
C THR A 32 -4.47 3.31 10.27
N ALA A 33 -4.45 4.18 11.28
CA ALA A 33 -3.79 5.49 11.17
C ALA A 33 -2.28 5.34 10.86
N GLU A 34 -1.62 4.35 11.47
CA GLU A 34 -0.23 4.03 11.15
C GLU A 34 -0.07 3.48 9.73
N GLY A 35 -1.00 2.64 9.28
CA GLY A 35 -1.05 2.17 7.90
C GLY A 35 -1.17 3.31 6.89
N GLN A 36 -1.98 4.33 7.19
CA GLN A 36 -2.11 5.53 6.34
C GLN A 36 -0.82 6.35 6.31
N ARG A 37 -0.14 6.49 7.45
CA ARG A 37 1.16 7.19 7.53
C ARG A 37 2.22 6.47 6.71
N GLN A 38 2.36 5.15 6.87
CA GLN A 38 3.29 4.34 6.09
C GLN A 38 2.97 4.37 4.60
N PHE A 39 1.69 4.33 4.25
CA PHE A 39 1.25 4.44 2.85
C PHE A 39 1.70 5.76 2.23
N GLY A 40 1.58 6.88 2.94
CA GLY A 40 2.06 8.19 2.47
C GLY A 40 3.57 8.22 2.24
N ILE A 41 4.35 7.61 3.12
CA ILE A 41 5.82 7.50 2.96
C ILE A 41 6.16 6.70 1.70
N ILE A 42 5.57 5.51 1.54
CA ILE A 42 5.83 4.64 0.38
C ILE A 42 5.39 5.32 -0.92
N GLN A 43 4.29 6.07 -0.91
CA GLN A 43 3.86 6.84 -2.08
C GLN A 43 4.88 7.93 -2.44
N HIS A 44 5.42 8.64 -1.46
CA HIS A 44 6.44 9.66 -1.69
C HIS A 44 7.72 9.05 -2.25
N GLU A 45 8.24 8.00 -1.63
CA GLU A 45 9.43 7.27 -2.10
C GLU A 45 9.24 6.76 -3.53
N TRP A 46 8.04 6.26 -3.85
CA TRP A 46 7.71 5.82 -5.21
C TRP A 46 7.75 6.98 -6.21
N GLN A 47 7.23 8.15 -5.85
CA GLN A 47 7.28 9.33 -6.70
C GLN A 47 8.72 9.80 -6.93
N GLU A 48 9.55 9.84 -5.89
CA GLU A 48 10.95 10.20 -6.00
C GLU A 48 11.72 9.21 -6.89
N PHE A 49 11.50 7.91 -6.68
CA PHE A 49 12.10 6.86 -7.49
C PHE A 49 11.71 6.97 -8.96
N LYS A 50 10.41 7.14 -9.23
CA LYS A 50 9.89 7.35 -10.59
C LYS A 50 10.53 8.58 -11.23
N ASN A 51 10.55 9.72 -10.54
CA ASN A 51 11.15 10.95 -11.05
C ASN A 51 12.65 10.78 -11.33
N GLY A 52 13.36 10.00 -10.51
CA GLY A 52 14.76 9.65 -10.74
C GLY A 52 14.94 8.84 -12.04
N ILE A 53 14.11 7.82 -12.24
CA ILE A 53 14.10 7.03 -13.48
C ILE A 53 13.75 7.91 -14.69
N ASP A 54 12.69 8.71 -14.58
CA ASP A 54 12.22 9.57 -15.67
C ASP A 54 13.32 10.57 -16.08
N LYS A 55 14.10 11.10 -15.14
CA LYS A 55 15.27 11.95 -15.44
C LYS A 55 16.41 11.16 -16.09
N MET A 56 16.73 9.97 -15.59
CA MET A 56 17.78 9.12 -16.18
C MET A 56 17.44 8.66 -17.60
N LEU A 57 16.16 8.43 -17.89
CA LEU A 57 15.68 8.02 -19.22
C LEU A 57 15.37 9.22 -20.13
N GLY A 58 15.08 10.39 -19.55
CA GLY A 58 14.71 11.62 -20.24
C GLY A 58 15.87 12.36 -20.93
N ASP A 59 17.12 12.14 -20.50
CA ASP A 59 18.34 12.68 -21.15
C ASP A 59 18.67 11.99 -22.50
N GLY A 60 17.72 11.25 -23.09
CA GLY A 60 17.87 10.57 -24.38
C GLY A 60 16.95 11.07 -25.49
N GLN A 61 16.21 12.17 -25.28
CA GLN A 61 15.34 12.77 -26.29
C GLN A 61 15.50 14.29 -26.31
N ASP A 62 16.67 14.76 -26.74
CA ASP A 62 16.83 16.08 -27.33
C ASP A 62 17.66 15.92 -28.62
N GLU A 63 16.97 15.54 -29.70
CA GLU A 63 17.34 15.91 -31.09
C GLU A 63 16.53 17.15 -31.48
#